data_AF-A0A821XSZ1-F1
#
_entry.id   AF-A0A821XSZ1-F1
#
_cell.length_a   1.000
_cell.length_b   1.000
_cell.length_c   1.000
_cell.angle_alpha   90.00
_cell.angle_beta   90.00
_cell.angle_gamma   90.00
#
_symmetry.space_group_name_H-M   'P 1'
#
loop_
_entity.id
_entity.type
_entity.pdbx_description
1 polymer ?
#
loop_
_entity_poly.entity_id
_entity_poly.type
_entity_poly.pdbx_seq_one_letter_code
_entity_poly.pdbx_strand_id
1 'polypeptide(L)'
;IEVAKWGRTELVASNYFYTVYPHTLGIAQPVSNGTRISLQGTYTTHQFTWTSDKVSFLGQHGFMTSPTENRFYSYQTPTEFAPSIPYTSAPLHMNLWLFQGKPPMNGQTVEIVIHDFKYTKA
;
A
#
# COMPACT_ATOMS: atom_id res chain seq x y z
N ILE A 1 1.71 2.10 -0.91
CA ILE A 1 0.75 1.40 -0.01
C ILE A 1 0.10 2.47 0.83
N GLU A 2 -1.22 2.42 0.96
CA GLU A 2 -1.98 3.44 1.66
C GLU A 2 -3.02 2.78 2.58
N VAL A 3 -3.13 3.30 3.81
CA VAL A 3 -4.17 2.92 4.77
C VAL A 3 -5.00 4.15 5.11
N ALA A 4 -6.21 4.22 4.56
CA ALA A 4 -7.08 5.39 4.75
C ALA A 4 -8.54 5.01 4.51
N LYS A 5 -9.48 5.64 5.21
CA LYS A 5 -10.92 5.50 4.94
C LYS A 5 -11.47 6.58 4.01
N TRP A 6 -10.68 7.60 3.64
CA TRP A 6 -11.12 8.69 2.76
C TRP A 6 -12.44 9.36 3.19
N GLY A 7 -12.65 9.48 4.50
CA GLY A 7 -13.88 10.06 5.08
C GLY A 7 -15.14 9.18 4.94
N ARG A 8 -15.01 7.96 4.41
CA ARG A 8 -16.11 7.00 4.28
C ARG A 8 -16.45 6.34 5.62
N THR A 9 -17.73 6.31 5.94
CA THR A 9 -18.25 5.71 7.18
C THR A 9 -18.84 4.33 6.95
N GLU A 10 -19.06 3.93 5.69
CA GLU A 10 -19.65 2.64 5.36
C GLU A 10 -18.74 1.50 5.82
N LEU A 11 -19.31 0.51 6.50
CA LEU A 11 -18.56 -0.64 7.00
C LEU A 11 -17.88 -1.43 5.87
N VAL A 12 -18.43 -1.39 4.66
CA VAL A 12 -17.91 -2.11 3.48
C VAL A 12 -16.84 -1.32 2.72
N ALA A 13 -16.57 -0.08 3.08
CA ALA A 13 -15.56 0.72 2.40
C ALA A 13 -14.17 0.10 2.54
N SER A 14 -13.41 0.09 1.44
CA SER A 14 -12.00 -0.28 1.47
C SER A 14 -11.22 0.73 2.32
N ASN A 15 -10.21 0.23 3.03
CA ASN A 15 -9.34 1.02 3.88
C ASN A 15 -7.86 0.75 3.65
N TYR A 16 -7.54 -0.09 2.66
CA TYR A 16 -6.19 -0.47 2.27
C TYR A 16 -6.08 -0.41 0.76
N PHE A 17 -5.10 0.32 0.25
CA PHE A 17 -4.96 0.61 -1.18
C PHE A 17 -3.52 0.56 -1.64
N TYR A 18 -3.36 0.33 -2.94
CA TYR A 18 -2.15 0.70 -3.66
C TYR A 18 -2.52 1.22 -5.05
N THR A 19 -1.61 1.99 -5.64
CA THR A 19 -1.65 2.41 -7.03
C THR A 19 -0.25 2.34 -7.63
N VAL A 20 -0.15 1.90 -8.88
CA VAL A 20 1.05 1.98 -9.71
C VAL A 20 0.71 2.85 -10.91
N TYR A 21 1.39 3.99 -11.01
CA TYR A 21 1.28 4.86 -12.19
C TYR A 21 2.20 4.34 -13.31
N PRO A 22 1.81 4.51 -14.57
CA PRO A 22 2.68 4.19 -15.69
C PRO A 22 3.89 5.13 -15.74
N HIS A 23 5.01 4.66 -16.30
CA HIS A 23 6.23 5.45 -16.44
C HIS A 23 6.05 6.72 -17.31
N THR A 24 5.10 6.69 -18.25
CA THR A 24 4.68 7.86 -19.03
C THR A 24 3.19 8.10 -18.79
N LEU A 25 2.79 9.32 -18.47
CA LEU A 25 1.36 9.62 -18.29
C LEU A 25 0.63 9.56 -19.64
N GLY A 26 -0.57 8.98 -19.65
CA GLY A 26 -1.43 8.90 -20.83
C GLY A 26 -1.20 7.70 -21.75
N ILE A 27 -0.15 6.90 -21.55
CA ILE A 27 0.07 5.66 -22.34
C ILE A 27 -0.72 4.47 -21.81
N ALA A 28 -1.04 4.47 -20.51
CA ALA A 28 -1.83 3.47 -19.85
C ALA A 28 -2.58 4.10 -18.66
N GLN A 29 -3.65 3.44 -18.21
CA GLN A 29 -4.31 3.82 -16.97
C GLN A 29 -3.49 3.31 -15.76
N PRO A 30 -3.44 4.05 -14.64
CA PRO A 30 -2.85 3.54 -13.42
C PRO A 30 -3.52 2.24 -12.98
N VAL A 31 -2.74 1.26 -12.52
CA VAL A 31 -3.27 0.06 -11.88
C VAL A 31 -3.51 0.39 -10.42
N SER A 32 -4.75 0.27 -9.97
CA SER A 32 -5.12 0.47 -8.57
C SER A 32 -5.98 -0.68 -8.07
N ASN A 33 -5.80 -1.05 -6.81
CA ASN A 33 -6.70 -1.96 -6.13
C ASN A 33 -6.83 -1.54 -4.68
N GLY A 34 -8.02 -1.77 -4.13
CA GLY A 34 -8.31 -1.56 -2.74
C GLY A 34 -9.00 -2.79 -2.18
N THR A 35 -8.77 -3.03 -0.89
CA THR A 35 -9.57 -3.98 -0.13
C THR A 35 -9.92 -3.40 1.23
N ARG A 36 -10.84 -4.08 1.90
CA ARG A 36 -11.10 -3.87 3.31
C ARG A 36 -10.26 -4.85 4.12
N ILE A 37 -9.50 -4.31 5.06
CA ILE A 37 -8.74 -5.11 6.03
C ILE A 37 -9.32 -4.90 7.44
N SER A 38 -9.31 -5.99 8.20
CA SER A 38 -9.49 -5.97 9.65
C SER A 38 -8.22 -6.56 10.26
N LEU A 39 -7.61 -5.87 11.22
CA LEU A 39 -6.37 -6.32 11.81
C LEU A 39 -6.60 -7.43 12.83
N GLN A 40 -5.73 -8.44 12.81
CA GLN A 40 -5.59 -9.41 13.88
C GLN A 40 -4.36 -9.02 14.70
N GLY A 41 -4.58 -8.30 15.81
CA GLY A 41 -3.51 -7.70 16.62
C GLY A 41 -3.11 -6.30 16.16
N THR A 42 -2.01 -5.81 16.73
CA THR A 42 -1.57 -4.40 16.59
C THR A 42 -0.62 -4.17 15.41
N TYR A 43 0.26 -5.13 15.15
CA TYR A 43 1.35 -4.96 14.19
C TYR A 43 0.98 -5.50 12.81
N THR A 44 1.56 -4.90 11.78
CA THR A 44 1.48 -5.37 10.40
C THR A 44 2.83 -5.25 9.73
N THR A 45 3.06 -6.12 8.75
CA THR A 45 4.20 -6.04 7.83
C THR A 45 3.67 -5.76 6.44
N HIS A 46 4.27 -4.76 5.77
CA HIS A 46 3.91 -4.39 4.41
C HIS A 46 5.13 -4.48 3.51
N GLN A 47 4.96 -5.13 2.37
CA GLN A 47 5.99 -5.26 1.34
C GLN A 47 5.43 -4.76 0.02
N PHE A 48 6.26 -4.06 -0.73
CA PHE A 48 6.11 -3.98 -2.18
C PHE A 48 7.42 -4.40 -2.84
N THR A 49 7.31 -5.26 -3.84
CA THR A 49 8.44 -5.74 -4.64
C THR A 49 8.27 -5.15 -6.03
N TRP A 50 9.26 -4.40 -6.48
CA TRP A 50 9.24 -3.72 -7.77
C TRP A 50 10.38 -4.24 -8.63
N THR A 51 10.02 -4.84 -9.76
CA THR A 51 10.93 -5.32 -10.80
C THR A 51 10.64 -4.59 -12.11
N SER A 52 11.41 -4.88 -13.16
CA SER A 52 11.22 -4.22 -14.47
C SER A 52 9.90 -4.58 -15.16
N ASP A 53 9.23 -5.66 -14.76
CA ASP A 53 8.06 -6.23 -15.43
C ASP A 53 6.78 -6.21 -14.56
N LYS A 54 6.89 -5.99 -13.24
CA LYS A 54 5.74 -5.95 -12.35
C LYS A 54 6.01 -5.23 -11.03
N VAL A 55 4.91 -4.90 -10.36
CA VAL A 55 4.93 -4.56 -8.93
C VAL A 55 4.00 -5.50 -8.18
N SER A 56 4.52 -6.13 -7.13
CA SER A 56 3.76 -6.98 -6.22
C SER A 56 3.61 -6.29 -4.86
N PHE A 57 2.46 -6.46 -4.22
CA PHE A 57 2.13 -5.92 -2.91
C PHE A 57 1.71 -7.04 -1.98
N LEU A 58 2.16 -6.97 -0.75
CA LEU A 58 1.86 -7.93 0.29
C LEU A 58 1.56 -7.19 1.60
N GLY A 59 0.53 -7.65 2.30
CA GLY A 59 0.17 -7.19 3.65
C GLY A 59 -0.06 -8.39 4.56
N GLN A 60 0.58 -8.37 5.72
CA GLN A 60 0.55 -9.47 6.70
C GLN A 60 0.32 -8.95 8.11
N HIS A 61 -0.36 -9.73 8.95
CA HIS A 61 -0.49 -9.46 10.38
C HIS A 61 0.81 -9.80 11.11
N GLY A 62 1.19 -9.02 12.10
CA GLY A 62 2.38 -9.20 12.93
C GLY A 62 3.70 -8.72 12.29
N PHE A 63 4.81 -8.98 13.00
CA PHE A 63 6.17 -8.85 12.48
C PHE A 63 6.52 -10.10 11.67
N MET A 64 6.56 -9.98 10.36
CA MET A 64 6.76 -11.10 9.45
C MET A 64 8.07 -10.94 8.69
N THR A 65 8.83 -12.02 8.59
CA THR A 65 10.05 -12.12 7.77
C THR A 65 9.85 -13.03 6.56
N SER A 66 8.93 -13.99 6.66
CA SER A 66 8.50 -14.86 5.58
C SER A 66 7.33 -14.23 4.82
N PRO A 67 7.35 -14.20 3.47
CA PRO A 67 6.26 -13.62 2.72
C PRO A 67 5.01 -14.51 2.71
N THR A 68 5.01 -15.76 3.21
CA THR A 68 3.90 -16.73 3.07
C THR A 68 2.93 -16.78 4.25
N GLU A 69 3.25 -16.14 5.37
CA GLU A 69 2.52 -16.29 6.63
C GLU A 69 1.55 -15.13 6.87
N ASN A 70 0.46 -15.37 7.61
CA ASN A 70 -0.45 -14.33 8.12
C ASN A 70 -0.90 -13.26 7.11
N ARG A 71 -1.03 -13.63 5.83
CA ARG A 71 -1.39 -12.72 4.73
C ARG A 71 -2.84 -12.29 4.85
N PHE A 72 -3.07 -10.98 4.82
CA PHE A 72 -4.41 -10.41 4.59
C PHE A 72 -4.54 -9.72 3.23
N TYR A 73 -3.41 -9.51 2.54
CA TYR A 73 -3.38 -8.89 1.23
C TYR A 73 -2.28 -9.46 0.36
N SER A 74 -2.60 -9.74 -0.90
CA SER A 74 -1.64 -10.10 -1.94
C SER A 74 -2.17 -9.63 -3.27
N TYR A 75 -1.38 -8.85 -4.00
CA TYR A 75 -1.71 -8.42 -5.35
C TYR A 75 -0.44 -8.29 -6.19
N GLN A 76 -0.55 -8.48 -7.49
CA GLN A 76 0.50 -8.15 -8.45
C GLN A 76 -0.14 -7.47 -9.66
N THR A 77 0.54 -6.46 -10.22
CA THR A 77 0.12 -5.81 -11.46
C THR A 77 -0.16 -6.84 -12.57
N PRO A 78 -1.20 -6.63 -13.40
CA PRO A 78 -1.49 -7.51 -14.52
C PRO A 78 -0.32 -7.59 -15.51
N THR A 79 -0.17 -8.73 -16.19
CA THR A 79 0.95 -8.98 -17.11
C THR A 79 0.99 -7.96 -18.26
N GLU A 80 -0.18 -7.54 -18.75
CA GLU A 80 -0.34 -6.53 -19.80
C GLU A 80 0.15 -5.13 -19.38
N PHE A 81 0.31 -4.87 -18.08
CA PHE A 81 0.84 -3.62 -17.56
C PHE A 81 2.38 -3.58 -17.58
N ALA A 82 3.06 -4.69 -17.84
CA ALA A 82 4.53 -4.79 -17.83
C ALA A 82 5.23 -3.69 -18.66
N PRO A 83 4.78 -3.33 -19.89
CA PRO A 83 5.40 -2.26 -20.67
C PRO A 83 5.27 -0.86 -20.04
N SER A 84 4.35 -0.69 -19.09
CA SER A 84 4.05 0.57 -18.42
C SER A 84 4.71 0.70 -17.05
N ILE A 85 5.36 -0.35 -16.54
CA ILE A 85 6.00 -0.34 -15.22
C ILE A 85 7.04 0.79 -15.14
N PRO A 86 7.01 1.63 -14.09
CA PRO A 86 8.07 2.59 -13.82
C PRO A 86 9.45 1.93 -13.80
N TYR A 87 10.47 2.61 -14.32
CA TYR A 87 11.85 2.09 -14.36
C TYR A 87 12.89 3.12 -13.90
N THR A 88 12.49 4.36 -13.60
CA THR A 88 13.38 5.39 -13.09
C THR A 88 13.58 5.21 -11.58
N SER A 89 14.80 5.43 -11.09
CA SER A 89 15.05 5.41 -9.65
C SER A 89 14.18 6.47 -8.95
N ALA A 90 13.54 6.09 -7.85
CA ALA A 90 12.70 6.96 -7.06
C ALA A 90 13.04 6.83 -5.57
N PRO A 91 13.07 7.95 -4.82
CA PRO A 91 13.18 7.89 -3.37
C PRO A 91 11.93 7.24 -2.74
N LEU A 92 12.13 6.61 -1.58
CA LEU A 92 11.00 6.19 -0.76
C LEU A 92 10.42 7.40 -0.02
N HIS A 93 9.11 7.56 -0.10
CA HIS A 93 8.36 8.53 0.69
C HIS A 93 7.34 7.83 1.57
N MET A 94 7.28 8.24 2.84
CA MET A 94 6.22 7.89 3.79
C MET A 94 5.58 9.17 4.29
N ASN A 95 4.26 9.17 4.44
CA ASN A 95 3.52 10.36 4.86
C ASN A 95 2.34 9.99 5.75
N LEU A 96 2.11 10.79 6.78
CA LEU A 96 0.90 10.80 7.60
C LEU A 96 0.24 12.16 7.43
N TRP A 97 -1.02 12.16 6.97
CA TRP A 97 -1.72 13.38 6.58
C TRP A 97 -3.20 13.31 6.95
N LEU A 98 -3.84 14.48 7.02
CA LEU A 98 -5.27 14.60 7.29
C LEU A 98 -6.04 14.76 5.98
N PHE A 99 -7.05 13.91 5.76
CA PHE A 99 -7.93 14.04 4.60
C PHE A 99 -8.69 15.37 4.64
N GLN A 100 -8.44 16.24 3.66
CA GLN A 100 -8.97 17.60 3.59
C GLN A 100 -8.63 18.47 4.82
N GLY A 101 -7.54 18.16 5.54
CA GLY A 101 -7.18 18.87 6.78
C GLY A 101 -8.12 18.60 7.96
N LYS A 102 -9.06 17.66 7.83
CA LYS A 102 -10.04 17.35 8.89
C LYS A 102 -9.43 16.40 9.92
N PRO A 103 -9.64 16.63 11.23
CA PRO A 103 -9.16 15.73 12.26
C PRO A 103 -9.88 14.37 12.21
N PRO A 104 -9.31 13.32 12.83
CA PRO A 104 -10.00 12.06 13.06
C PRO A 104 -11.35 12.25 13.76
N MET A 105 -12.38 11.49 13.35
CA MET A 105 -13.76 11.66 13.85
C MET A 105 -13.91 11.45 15.37
N ASN A 106 -13.04 10.65 15.98
CA ASN A 106 -13.04 10.41 17.42
C ASN A 106 -12.31 11.51 18.22
N GLY A 107 -11.76 12.53 17.55
CA GLY A 107 -11.02 13.62 18.18
C GLY A 107 -9.70 13.20 18.84
N GLN A 108 -9.22 11.98 18.57
CA GLN A 108 -7.98 11.46 19.16
C GLN A 108 -6.81 11.65 18.22
N THR A 109 -5.61 11.74 18.80
CA THR A 109 -4.37 11.73 18.02
C THR A 109 -4.21 10.39 17.31
N VAL A 110 -3.73 10.43 16.08
CA VAL A 110 -3.33 9.25 15.32
C VAL A 110 -1.81 9.21 15.29
N GLU A 111 -1.25 8.06 15.65
CA GLU A 111 0.18 7.77 15.60
C GLU A 111 0.42 6.56 14.69
N ILE A 112 1.54 6.59 13.96
CA ILE A 112 2.07 5.44 13.25
C ILE A 112 3.50 5.24 13.74
N VAL A 113 3.77 4.06 14.29
CA VAL A 113 5.12 3.64 14.70
C VAL A 113 5.69 2.68 13.67
N ILE A 114 6.81 3.07 13.05
CA ILE A 114 7.57 2.19 12.15
C ILE A 114 8.69 1.55 12.97
N HIS A 115 8.53 0.27 13.27
CA HIS A 115 9.49 -0.48 14.08
C HIS A 115 10.77 -0.85 13.32
N ASP A 116 10.63 -1.16 12.03
CA ASP A 116 11.76 -1.52 11.17
C ASP A 116 11.45 -1.12 9.72
N PHE A 117 12.52 -0.86 8.96
CA PHE A 117 12.45 -0.61 7.53
C PHE A 117 13.64 -1.24 6.83
N LYS A 118 13.34 -2.02 5.79
CA LYS A 118 14.35 -2.66 4.94
C LYS A 118 14.12 -2.31 3.47
N TYR A 119 15.17 -1.83 2.83
CA TYR A 119 15.29 -1.77 1.38
C TYR A 119 16.29 -2.83 0.91
N THR A 120 15.95 -3.51 -0.17
CA THR A 120 16.88 -4.42 -0.86
C THR A 120 16.72 -4.19 -2.34
N LYS A 121 17.84 -3.98 -3.02
CA LYS A 121 17.85 -3.84 -4.47
C LYS A 121 17.36 -5.16 -5.09
N ALA A 122 16.42 -5.07 -6.02
CA ALA A 122 15.97 -6.21 -6.81
C ALA A 122 17.08 -6.77 -7.71
#